data_AF-A0A966B0C4-F1
#
_entry.id   AF-A0A966B0C4-F1
#
_cell.length_a   1.000
_cell.length_b   1.000
_cell.length_c   1.000
_cell.angle_alpha   90.00
_cell.angle_beta   90.00
_cell.angle_gamma   90.00
#
_symmetry.space_group_name_H-M   'P 1'
#
loop_
_entity.id
_entity.type
_entity.pdbx_description
1 polymer ?
#
loop_
_entity_poly.entity_id
_entity_poly.type
_entity_poly.pdbx_seq_one_letter_code
_entity_poly.pdbx_strand_id
1 'polypeptide(L)'
;MPDSYLEDISIPLVLIEGPVKGDACYQAIPTGFCFVSLTGTWNTKDSRDENANWDRDNATRLLPELKSIPMRDRKVIILFDSDIEDNISVDKAAKDIGNWTRKRGARPHRCTLPSEPNGPKNGADDFLIRHGAQALDDLLEAADIEGWPLPSSLLQNDGELKRSYTPAERKRLVQALA
;
A
#
# COMPACT_ATOMS: atom_id res chain seq x y z
N MET A 1 11.40 15.37 4.51
CA MET A 1 10.01 15.55 4.98
C MET A 1 10.01 16.52 6.15
N PRO A 2 9.00 17.40 6.31
CA PRO A 2 8.93 18.28 7.47
C PRO A 2 8.87 17.50 8.78
N ASP A 3 9.38 18.10 9.85
CA ASP A 3 9.27 17.52 11.19
C ASP A 3 7.80 17.25 11.55
N SER A 4 7.54 16.21 12.35
CA SER A 4 6.20 15.74 12.76
C SER A 4 5.28 15.10 11.71
N TYR A 5 5.60 15.11 10.40
CA TYR A 5 4.76 14.46 9.38
C TYR A 5 4.50 12.96 9.65
N LEU A 6 5.48 12.28 10.24
CA LEU A 6 5.32 10.87 10.61
C LEU A 6 4.30 10.69 11.76
N GLU A 7 4.21 11.66 12.66
CA GLU A 7 3.33 11.64 13.84
C GLU A 7 1.92 12.19 13.54
N ASP A 8 1.80 13.04 12.52
CA ASP A 8 0.51 13.60 12.10
C ASP A 8 -0.35 12.56 11.37
N ILE A 9 -1.30 12.00 12.11
CA ILE A 9 -2.25 10.99 11.60
C ILE A 9 -3.27 11.55 10.60
N SER A 10 -3.40 12.88 10.47
CA SER A 10 -4.26 13.50 9.46
C SER A 10 -3.65 13.41 8.06
N ILE A 11 -2.33 13.25 7.98
CA ILE A 11 -1.59 13.05 6.73
C ILE A 11 -1.57 11.55 6.40
N PRO A 12 -2.12 11.12 5.24
CA PRO A 12 -2.02 9.74 4.78
C PRO A 12 -0.58 9.23 4.76
N LEU A 13 -0.36 8.05 5.33
CA LEU A 13 0.92 7.33 5.24
C LEU A 13 0.94 6.54 3.93
N VAL A 14 1.99 6.68 3.13
CA VAL A 14 2.19 5.88 1.92
C VAL A 14 3.36 4.93 2.18
N LEU A 15 3.06 3.64 2.31
CA LEU A 15 4.06 2.58 2.35
C LEU A 15 4.42 2.21 0.91
N ILE A 16 5.63 2.57 0.50
CA ILE A 16 6.10 2.45 -0.89
C ILE A 16 7.25 1.46 -1.02
N GLU A 17 7.29 0.69 -2.10
CA GLU A 17 8.42 -0.22 -2.37
C GLU A 17 9.65 0.54 -2.90
N GLY A 18 10.76 0.46 -2.17
CA GLY A 18 12.07 0.91 -2.60
C GLY A 18 12.38 2.36 -2.20
N PRO A 19 13.58 2.62 -1.64
CA PRO A 19 13.95 3.96 -1.15
C PRO A 19 13.99 5.01 -2.27
N VAL A 20 14.51 4.66 -3.45
CA VAL A 20 14.58 5.56 -4.61
C VAL A 20 13.19 6.05 -5.03
N LYS A 21 12.19 5.16 -5.01
CA LYS A 21 10.82 5.51 -5.37
C LYS A 21 10.18 6.44 -4.33
N GLY A 22 10.41 6.18 -3.05
CA GLY A 22 9.93 7.06 -1.99
C GLY A 22 10.55 8.46 -2.04
N ASP A 23 11.85 8.56 -2.31
CA ASP A 23 12.52 9.85 -2.48
C ASP A 23 12.01 10.59 -3.72
N ALA A 24 11.83 9.89 -4.85
CA ALA A 24 11.25 10.47 -6.06
C ALA A 24 9.83 11.01 -5.82
N CYS A 25 8.99 10.24 -5.12
CA CYS A 25 7.63 10.66 -4.76
C CYS A 25 7.63 11.88 -3.82
N TYR A 26 8.47 11.88 -2.79
CA TYR A 26 8.57 13.03 -1.89
C TYR A 26 9.10 14.28 -2.60
N GLN A 27 10.05 14.14 -3.52
CA GLN A 27 10.56 15.26 -4.32
C GLN A 27 9.47 15.85 -5.23
N ALA A 28 8.65 14.99 -5.84
CA ALA A 28 7.57 15.40 -6.73
C ALA A 28 6.34 15.93 -5.99
N ILE A 29 6.02 15.35 -4.83
CA ILE A 29 4.82 15.61 -4.01
C ILE A 29 5.28 15.84 -2.55
N PRO A 30 5.79 17.05 -2.22
CA PRO A 30 6.43 17.30 -0.93
C PRO A 30 5.45 17.42 0.25
N THR A 31 4.15 17.54 -0.01
CA THR A 31 3.09 17.76 0.98
C THR A 31 1.89 16.88 0.69
N GLY A 32 1.02 16.67 1.68
CA GLY A 32 -0.23 15.90 1.50
C GLY A 32 -0.07 14.40 1.74
N PHE A 33 1.14 13.85 1.59
CA PHE A 33 1.44 12.45 1.86
C PHE A 33 2.71 12.27 2.69
N CYS A 34 2.70 11.26 3.57
CA CYS A 34 3.86 10.81 4.32
C CYS A 34 4.41 9.53 3.67
N PHE A 35 5.35 9.67 2.73
CA PHE A 35 6.05 8.53 2.11
C PHE A 35 7.03 7.85 3.08
N VAL A 36 6.88 6.54 3.27
CA VAL A 36 7.80 5.67 4.01
C VAL A 36 8.14 4.47 3.14
N SER A 37 9.42 4.35 2.79
CA SER A 37 9.92 3.30 1.91
C SER A 37 10.16 1.99 2.64
N LEU A 38 9.66 0.90 2.08
CA LEU A 38 9.94 -0.48 2.46
C LEU A 38 11.03 -1.05 1.55
N THR A 39 11.98 -1.79 2.09
CA THR A 39 12.97 -2.54 1.29
C THR A 39 12.39 -3.90 0.90
N GLY A 40 11.47 -3.89 -0.06
CA GLY A 40 10.72 -5.04 -0.55
C GLY A 40 9.29 -5.12 0.02
N THR A 41 8.45 -5.90 -0.66
CA THR A 41 6.99 -5.94 -0.42
C THR A 41 6.60 -6.69 0.86
N TRP A 42 7.41 -7.64 1.30
CA TRP A 42 7.17 -8.45 2.52
C TRP A 42 7.85 -7.90 3.78
N ASN A 43 8.57 -6.78 3.68
CA ASN A 43 9.51 -6.35 4.70
C ASN A 43 8.87 -5.55 5.86
N THR A 44 7.78 -6.07 6.42
CA THR A 44 7.21 -5.57 7.68
C THR A 44 7.63 -6.41 8.89
N LYS A 45 8.05 -7.66 8.66
CA LYS A 45 8.44 -8.61 9.69
C LYS A 45 9.92 -8.94 9.55
N ASP A 46 10.56 -9.16 10.68
CA ASP A 46 11.90 -9.69 10.80
C ASP A 46 11.84 -11.21 10.58
N SER A 47 12.61 -11.69 9.61
CA SER A 47 12.78 -13.11 9.30
C SER A 47 13.96 -13.74 10.02
N ARG A 48 14.61 -13.01 10.94
CA ARG A 48 15.69 -13.57 11.77
C ARG A 48 15.14 -14.21 13.03
N ASP A 49 15.74 -15.33 13.42
CA ASP A 49 15.49 -15.96 14.71
C ASP A 49 16.12 -15.15 15.88
N GLU A 50 15.96 -15.65 17.11
CA GLU A 50 16.54 -15.05 18.32
C GLU A 50 18.08 -15.01 18.30
N ASN A 51 18.72 -15.82 17.46
CA ASN A 51 20.17 -15.90 17.26
C ASN A 51 20.65 -15.10 16.04
N ALA A 52 19.77 -14.27 15.46
CA ALA A 52 20.00 -13.48 14.25
C ALA A 52 20.23 -14.27 12.94
N ASN A 53 19.93 -15.57 12.91
CA ASN A 53 19.96 -16.36 11.68
C ASN A 53 18.74 -16.05 10.83
N TRP A 54 18.95 -15.77 9.54
CA TRP A 54 17.86 -15.47 8.61
C TRP A 54 17.22 -16.75 8.07
N ASP A 55 15.90 -16.81 8.08
CA ASP A 55 15.09 -17.85 7.43
C ASP A 55 13.82 -17.23 6.85
N ARG A 56 13.58 -17.42 5.55
CA ARG A 56 12.42 -16.86 4.83
C ARG A 56 11.06 -17.29 5.36
N ASP A 57 10.99 -18.50 5.92
CA ASP A 57 9.74 -19.05 6.44
C ASP A 57 9.52 -18.63 7.90
N ASN A 58 10.53 -17.98 8.48
CA ASN A 58 10.48 -17.40 9.78
C ASN A 58 9.94 -15.97 9.70
N ALA A 59 8.99 -15.67 10.58
CA ALA A 59 8.40 -14.34 10.72
C ALA A 59 8.24 -14.06 12.20
N THR A 60 9.37 -13.82 12.87
CA THR A 60 9.46 -13.84 14.33
C THR A 60 8.84 -12.61 14.98
N ARG A 61 9.02 -11.42 14.38
CA ARG A 61 8.58 -10.16 14.98
C ARG A 61 8.36 -9.06 13.96
N LEU A 62 7.39 -8.17 14.22
CA LEU A 62 7.28 -6.91 13.47
C LEU A 62 8.53 -6.05 13.69
N LEU A 63 9.02 -5.40 12.63
CA LEU A 63 10.16 -4.48 12.70
C LEU A 63 9.89 -3.38 13.76
N PRO A 64 10.81 -3.14 14.70
CA PRO A 64 10.64 -2.13 15.76
C PRO A 64 10.32 -0.73 15.24
N GLU A 65 10.91 -0.34 14.13
CA GLU A 65 10.76 0.98 13.49
C GLU A 65 9.33 1.18 12.98
N LEU A 66 8.65 0.10 12.57
CA LEU A 66 7.25 0.15 12.19
C LEU A 66 6.31 0.19 13.40
N LYS A 67 6.80 -0.14 14.61
CA LYS A 67 5.99 -0.10 15.83
C LYS A 67 5.74 1.33 16.31
N SER A 68 6.66 2.25 16.07
CA SER A 68 6.53 3.64 16.53
C SER A 68 5.54 4.45 15.71
N ILE A 69 5.30 4.09 14.45
CA ILE A 69 4.42 4.86 13.55
C ILE A 69 2.97 4.86 14.08
N PRO A 70 2.37 6.04 14.33
CA PRO A 70 0.95 6.16 14.66
C PRO A 70 0.06 5.72 13.51
N MET A 71 -0.84 4.77 13.79
CA MET A 71 -1.68 4.13 12.77
C MET A 71 -3.19 4.31 13.02
N ARG A 72 -3.61 4.52 14.28
CA ARG A 72 -5.03 4.58 14.62
C ARG A 72 -5.73 5.68 13.84
N ASP A 73 -6.81 5.34 13.16
CA ASP A 73 -7.64 6.18 12.29
C ASP A 73 -6.92 6.82 11.09
N ARG A 74 -5.62 6.52 10.89
CA ARG A 74 -4.80 7.04 9.79
C ARG A 74 -5.10 6.30 8.49
N LYS A 75 -5.21 7.03 7.37
CA LYS A 75 -5.23 6.43 6.02
C LYS A 75 -3.83 5.90 5.72
N VAL A 76 -3.71 4.60 5.44
CA VAL A 76 -2.43 3.98 5.07
C VAL A 76 -2.56 3.43 3.66
N ILE A 77 -1.81 3.97 2.72
CA ILE A 77 -1.83 3.60 1.31
C ILE A 77 -0.64 2.69 1.05
N ILE A 78 -0.89 1.53 0.46
CA ILE A 78 0.13 0.60 -0.02
C ILE A 78 0.35 0.91 -1.50
N LEU A 79 1.54 1.38 -1.85
CA LEU A 79 1.93 1.73 -3.21
C LEU A 79 3.09 0.82 -3.64
N PHE A 80 2.76 -0.25 -4.36
CA PHE A 80 3.76 -1.12 -4.98
C PHE A 80 3.74 -0.96 -6.50
N ASP A 81 4.77 -1.49 -7.13
CA ASP A 81 4.92 -1.47 -8.58
C ASP A 81 3.71 -2.14 -9.27
N SER A 82 3.43 -1.76 -10.51
CA SER A 82 2.31 -2.34 -11.29
C SER A 82 2.48 -3.85 -11.56
N ASP A 83 3.62 -4.44 -11.17
CA ASP A 83 3.87 -5.87 -11.08
C ASP A 83 2.84 -6.64 -10.22
N ILE A 84 2.05 -5.95 -9.38
CA ILE A 84 0.96 -6.54 -8.58
C ILE A 84 -0.06 -7.31 -9.43
N GLU A 85 -0.45 -6.80 -10.59
CA GLU A 85 -1.62 -7.36 -11.32
C GLU A 85 -1.41 -8.82 -11.76
N ASP A 86 -0.15 -9.24 -11.95
CA ASP A 86 0.22 -10.60 -12.37
C ASP A 86 0.91 -11.43 -11.27
N ASN A 87 1.19 -10.85 -10.09
CA ASN A 87 1.98 -11.50 -9.04
C ASN A 87 1.20 -11.73 -7.74
N ILE A 88 0.68 -12.95 -7.58
CA ILE A 88 -0.02 -13.41 -6.38
C ILE A 88 0.80 -13.17 -5.09
N SER A 89 2.13 -13.21 -5.16
CA SER A 89 2.98 -12.95 -4.00
C SER A 89 2.89 -11.50 -3.53
N VAL A 90 2.87 -10.55 -4.47
CA VAL A 90 2.80 -9.11 -4.14
C VAL A 90 1.40 -8.76 -3.64
N ASP A 91 0.35 -9.32 -4.24
CA ASP A 91 -1.01 -9.17 -3.72
C ASP A 91 -1.15 -9.70 -2.28
N LYS A 92 -0.55 -10.87 -1.99
CA LYS A 92 -0.51 -11.41 -0.62
C LYS A 92 0.27 -10.52 0.33
N ALA A 93 1.37 -9.91 -0.11
CA ALA A 93 2.16 -8.97 0.68
C ALA A 93 1.33 -7.73 1.05
N ALA A 94 0.67 -7.11 0.06
CA ALA A 94 -0.21 -5.97 0.27
C ALA A 94 -1.36 -6.32 1.25
N LYS A 95 -1.96 -7.51 1.11
CA LYS A 95 -2.97 -8.01 2.06
C LYS A 95 -2.42 -8.18 3.47
N ASP A 96 -1.23 -8.74 3.64
CA ASP A 96 -0.59 -8.91 4.95
C ASP A 96 -0.32 -7.55 5.61
N ILE A 97 0.19 -6.57 4.85
CA ILE A 97 0.40 -5.20 5.31
C ILE A 97 -0.93 -4.52 5.67
N GLY A 98 -1.95 -4.64 4.82
CA GLY A 98 -3.29 -4.10 5.09
C GLY A 98 -3.89 -4.67 6.37
N ASN A 99 -3.73 -5.99 6.59
CA ASN A 99 -4.18 -6.65 7.80
C ASN A 99 -3.41 -6.21 9.03
N TRP A 100 -2.10 -6.08 8.93
CA TRP A 100 -1.25 -5.60 10.01
C TRP A 100 -1.60 -4.17 10.43
N THR A 101 -1.71 -3.25 9.46
CA THR A 101 -2.07 -1.84 9.72
C THR A 101 -3.48 -1.72 10.27
N ARG A 102 -4.45 -2.49 9.75
CA ARG A 102 -5.82 -2.55 10.29
C ARG A 102 -5.87 -3.04 11.73
N LYS A 103 -5.10 -4.06 12.09
CA LYS A 103 -4.99 -4.53 13.48
C LYS A 103 -4.45 -3.43 14.43
N ARG A 104 -3.74 -2.44 13.89
CA ARG A 104 -3.27 -1.25 14.62
C ARG A 104 -4.25 -0.08 14.56
N GLY A 105 -5.46 -0.28 14.02
CA GLY A 105 -6.52 0.72 13.93
C GLY A 105 -6.46 1.61 12.69
N ALA A 106 -5.62 1.31 11.70
CA ALA A 106 -5.54 2.10 10.48
C ALA A 106 -6.69 1.82 9.49
N ARG A 107 -6.80 2.70 8.49
CA ARG A 107 -7.66 2.54 7.32
C ARG A 107 -6.79 2.19 6.11
N PRO A 108 -6.52 0.89 5.85
CA PRO A 108 -5.64 0.49 4.77
C PRO A 108 -6.29 0.66 3.40
N HIS A 109 -5.50 1.16 2.46
CA HIS A 109 -5.83 1.39 1.07
C HIS A 109 -4.70 0.85 0.19
N ARG A 110 -5.01 0.56 -1.06
CA ARG A 110 -4.06 0.14 -2.07
C ARG A 110 -4.15 1.11 -3.25
N CYS A 111 -3.00 1.63 -3.66
CA CYS A 111 -2.86 2.38 -4.89
C CYS A 111 -2.20 1.46 -5.93
N THR A 112 -2.93 1.13 -6.99
CA THR A 112 -2.41 0.30 -8.09
C THR A 112 -1.96 1.23 -9.21
N LEU A 113 -0.66 1.18 -9.54
CA LEU A 113 -0.13 1.89 -10.69
C LEU A 113 -0.62 1.22 -11.98
N PRO A 114 -1.08 1.98 -12.98
CA PRO A 114 -1.50 1.41 -14.25
C PRO A 114 -0.29 0.90 -15.03
N SER A 115 -0.48 -0.19 -15.79
CA SER A 115 0.48 -0.58 -16.82
C SER A 115 0.41 0.38 -18.01
N GLU A 116 1.52 0.56 -18.71
CA GLU A 116 1.56 1.40 -19.90
C GLU A 116 0.78 0.77 -21.06
N PRO A 117 0.26 1.56 -22.03
CA PRO A 117 -0.49 1.04 -23.18
C PRO A 117 0.27 -0.02 -24.00
N ASN A 118 1.60 0.02 -23.98
CA ASN A 118 2.46 -0.92 -24.70
C ASN A 118 2.87 -2.15 -23.86
N GLY A 119 2.39 -2.27 -22.62
CA GLY A 119 2.72 -3.35 -21.70
C GLY A 119 3.86 -3.14 -20.69
N PRO A 120 4.74 -2.10 -20.78
CA PRO A 120 5.68 -1.82 -19.70
C PRO A 120 5.00 -1.59 -18.36
N LYS A 121 5.64 -2.09 -17.31
CA LYS A 121 5.21 -1.88 -15.94
C LYS A 121 5.76 -0.55 -15.41
N ASN A 122 5.17 -0.09 -14.32
CA ASN A 122 5.51 1.14 -13.65
C ASN A 122 5.90 0.87 -12.20
N GLY A 123 7.13 1.27 -11.84
CA GLY A 123 7.39 1.79 -10.51
C GLY A 123 6.82 3.20 -10.37
N ALA A 124 6.71 3.71 -9.14
CA ALA A 124 6.24 5.08 -8.92
C ALA A 124 7.17 6.14 -9.53
N ASP A 125 8.48 5.89 -9.55
CA ASP A 125 9.49 6.72 -10.20
C ASP A 125 9.34 6.74 -11.73
N ASP A 126 9.15 5.58 -12.36
CA ASP A 126 8.81 5.48 -13.78
C ASP A 126 7.52 6.25 -14.11
N PHE A 127 6.48 6.05 -13.29
CA PHE A 127 5.19 6.69 -13.47
C PHE A 127 5.31 8.23 -13.37
N LEU A 128 6.08 8.74 -12.40
CA LEU A 128 6.35 10.17 -12.26
C LEU A 128 7.04 10.77 -13.50
N ILE A 129 8.01 10.05 -14.07
CA ILE A 129 8.70 10.51 -15.30
C ILE A 129 7.74 10.58 -16.49
N ARG A 130 6.84 9.60 -16.60
CA ARG A 130 5.94 9.46 -17.76
C ARG A 130 4.70 10.35 -17.68
N HIS A 131 4.08 10.43 -16.51
CA HIS A 131 2.75 11.04 -16.32
C HIS A 131 2.76 12.28 -15.41
N GLY A 132 3.86 12.52 -14.68
CA GLY A 132 4.05 13.67 -13.82
C GLY A 132 3.45 13.53 -12.41
N ALA A 133 3.76 14.51 -11.56
CA ALA A 133 3.39 14.52 -10.15
C ALA A 133 1.86 14.51 -9.93
N GLN A 134 1.13 15.33 -10.69
CA GLN A 134 -0.33 15.45 -10.52
C GLN A 134 -1.05 14.13 -10.79
N ALA A 135 -0.60 13.35 -11.79
CA ALA A 135 -1.22 12.06 -12.07
C ALA A 135 -1.01 11.05 -10.93
N LEU A 136 0.14 11.10 -10.24
CA LEU A 136 0.40 10.23 -9.10
C LEU A 136 -0.39 10.69 -7.87
N ASP A 137 -0.49 12.00 -7.65
CA ASP A 137 -1.30 12.63 -6.60
C ASP A 137 -2.76 12.18 -6.71
N ASP A 138 -3.35 12.30 -7.91
CA ASP A 138 -4.72 11.87 -8.21
C ASP A 138 -4.92 10.38 -7.93
N LEU A 139 -3.95 9.53 -8.28
CA LEU A 139 -3.99 8.08 -8.01
C LEU A 139 -3.94 7.77 -6.51
N LEU A 140 -3.10 8.47 -5.74
CA LEU A 140 -2.99 8.29 -4.29
C LEU A 140 -4.26 8.75 -3.56
N GLU A 141 -4.86 9.85 -4.00
CA GLU A 141 -6.16 10.30 -3.48
C GLU A 141 -7.25 9.27 -3.74
N ALA A 142 -7.29 8.74 -4.97
CA ALA A 142 -8.24 7.74 -5.43
C ALA A 142 -7.93 6.29 -5.01
N ALA A 143 -6.89 6.06 -4.19
CA ALA A 143 -6.52 4.73 -3.73
C ALA A 143 -7.72 3.97 -3.15
N ASP A 144 -7.89 2.71 -3.56
CA ASP A 144 -9.01 1.87 -3.17
C ASP A 144 -8.81 1.30 -1.76
N ILE A 145 -9.89 0.96 -1.06
CA ILE A 145 -9.75 0.26 0.21
C ILE A 145 -9.14 -1.13 0.01
N GLU A 146 -8.17 -1.44 0.85
CA GLU A 146 -7.62 -2.79 0.94
C GLU A 146 -8.62 -3.64 1.74
N GLY A 147 -9.26 -4.62 1.10
CA GLY A 147 -10.35 -5.38 1.74
C GLY A 147 -9.88 -6.56 2.58
N TRP A 148 -10.28 -6.62 3.85
CA TRP A 148 -10.31 -7.83 4.69
C TRP A 148 -10.99 -7.51 6.05
N PRO A 149 -11.83 -8.40 6.65
CA PRO A 149 -12.19 -9.76 6.20
C PRO A 149 -13.16 -9.78 5.01
N LEU A 150 -13.75 -8.64 4.68
CA LEU A 150 -14.60 -8.48 3.51
C LEU A 150 -13.74 -8.08 2.30
N PRO A 151 -13.93 -8.73 1.13
CA PRO A 151 -13.34 -8.27 -0.12
C PRO A 151 -13.55 -6.77 -0.36
N SER A 152 -12.56 -6.09 -0.93
CA SER A 152 -12.65 -4.65 -1.22
C SER A 152 -13.83 -4.32 -2.14
N SER A 153 -14.19 -5.25 -3.03
CA SER A 153 -15.37 -5.14 -3.87
C SER A 153 -16.67 -4.98 -3.07
N LEU A 154 -16.77 -5.55 -1.86
CA LEU A 154 -17.92 -5.40 -0.96
C LEU A 154 -17.95 -4.04 -0.24
N LEU A 155 -16.91 -3.22 -0.35
CA LEU A 155 -16.73 -2.01 0.43
C LEU A 155 -16.80 -0.77 -0.48
N GLN A 156 -17.35 0.32 0.03
CA GLN A 156 -17.20 1.67 -0.49
C GLN A 156 -15.82 2.22 -0.11
N ASN A 157 -15.39 3.33 -0.72
CA ASN A 157 -14.08 3.97 -0.45
C ASN A 157 -13.91 4.51 0.99
N ASP A 158 -15.00 4.60 1.75
CA ASP A 158 -15.00 4.95 3.18
C ASP A 158 -15.00 3.73 4.12
N GLY A 159 -15.11 2.51 3.59
CA GLY A 159 -15.12 1.25 4.33
C GLY A 159 -16.51 0.72 4.64
N GLU A 160 -17.57 1.44 4.29
CA GLU A 160 -18.95 0.98 4.46
C GLU A 160 -19.32 -0.09 3.44
N LEU A 161 -20.30 -0.93 3.77
CA LEU A 161 -20.78 -1.96 2.83
C LEU A 161 -21.40 -1.33 1.58
N LYS A 162 -20.95 -1.78 0.41
CA LYS A 162 -21.49 -1.38 -0.88
C LYS A 162 -22.84 -2.07 -1.13
N ARG A 163 -23.85 -1.26 -1.46
CA ARG A 163 -25.25 -1.71 -1.63
C ARG A 163 -25.63 -2.08 -3.07
N SER A 164 -24.80 -1.74 -4.05
CA SER A 164 -25.04 -2.02 -5.47
C SER A 164 -23.74 -2.18 -6.25
N TYR A 165 -23.74 -3.05 -7.26
CA TYR A 165 -22.54 -3.44 -8.01
C TYR A 165 -22.78 -3.35 -9.52
N THR A 166 -21.83 -2.74 -10.23
CA THR A 166 -21.78 -2.79 -11.70
C THR A 166 -21.49 -4.23 -12.18
N PRO A 167 -21.74 -4.57 -13.46
CA PRO A 167 -21.43 -5.90 -13.98
C PRO A 167 -19.95 -6.31 -13.81
N ALA A 168 -19.02 -5.37 -14.02
CA ALA A 168 -17.58 -5.61 -13.83
C ALA A 168 -17.23 -5.87 -12.35
N GLU A 169 -17.82 -5.09 -11.44
CA GLU A 169 -17.63 -5.26 -10.00
C GLU A 169 -18.20 -6.58 -9.48
N ARG A 170 -19.35 -7.04 -10.00
CA ARG A 170 -19.88 -8.37 -9.66
C ARG A 170 -18.93 -9.49 -10.04
N LYS A 171 -18.28 -9.40 -11.20
CA LYS A 171 -17.29 -10.40 -11.64
C LYS A 171 -16.10 -10.45 -10.67
N ARG A 172 -15.57 -9.29 -10.27
CA ARG A 172 -14.50 -9.18 -9.26
C ARG A 172 -14.93 -9.70 -7.89
N LEU A 173 -16.18 -9.43 -7.49
CA LEU A 173 -16.74 -9.92 -6.23
C LEU A 173 -16.82 -11.45 -6.18
N VAL A 174 -17.33 -12.07 -7.25
CA VAL A 174 -17.42 -13.53 -7.36
C VAL A 174 -16.04 -14.16 -7.27
N GLN A 175 -15.02 -13.58 -7.92
CA GLN A 175 -13.63 -14.05 -7.82
C GLN A 175 -13.04 -13.89 -6.42
N ALA A 176 -13.42 -12.84 -5.68
CA ALA A 176 -12.90 -12.58 -4.35
C ALA A 176 -13.59 -13.40 -3.24
N LEU A 177 -14.77 -13.98 -3.51
CA LEU A 177 -15.53 -14.83 -2.59
C LEU A 177 -15.42 -16.34 -2.90
N ALA A 178 -14.84 -16.69 -4.04
CA ALA A 178 -14.58 -18.09 -4.46
C ALA A 178 -13.25 -18.58 -3.91
#